data_AF-A0A6P9CNM2-F1
#
_entry.id   AF-A0A6P9CNM2-F1
#
_cell.length_a   1.000
_cell.length_b   1.000
_cell.length_c   1.000
_cell.angle_alpha   90.00
_cell.angle_beta   90.00
_cell.angle_gamma   90.00
#
_symmetry.space_group_name_H-M   'P 1'
#
loop_
_entity.id
_entity.type
_entity.pdbx_description
1 polymer ?
#
loop_
_entity_poly.entity_id
_entity_poly.type
_entity_poly.pdbx_seq_one_letter_code
_entity_poly.pdbx_strand_id
1 'polypeptide(L)'
;MDWLNKRLAFEKFTKESTSLLDELALINSGSDKGSQQEKERSIDTNFLPSVDPETVLQTGHELLSELQQRRFNGSDGGVSWSPMDDELLAQPQVMKLLDSLREQYTRYQEVCRQRSKRTQLEEIQQKVMQVVNWLEGPGSEQLRTQWGIGDSIRASQALQQKHEEIESQHSEWFAVYVELNQQIAALLNAGDEEDLVELKALQQQLSDVCYRQASQLEFRQNLLQAALEFHGVAQDLSQQLDGLLGMLCVDVAPADGASIQQTLKLLEEKLKSVDLGLQGLREKGQGLLDQISNQASWAYGKDVTSENKENVDHIQGVMEDMQLRKQRCEDMVDVRRLKMLQMVQLFKCEEDAAQAIEWLNELLDALLKTHTRLGDDAQETKILLEKHRKFVDVAQSTYDYGRQLLQATVVLCQSLRCTSRSSGETLPKLNRVWKQFTITSEERVTRLEMAVAFHSNAEKVLQECPDESESIYDQEQFDEIEAVGKSLLDRLTVPVVYPDGTEQFFGSPSDMASSAEHIREKIKLVCLRKQQLTQPDACTTET
;
A
#
# COMPACT_ATOMS: atom_id res chain seq x y z
N MET A 1 -42.23 -26.61 -92.64
CA MET A 1 -42.56 -25.19 -92.87
C MET A 1 -42.40 -24.89 -94.35
N ASP A 2 -43.41 -24.26 -94.95
CA ASP A 2 -43.30 -23.65 -96.28
C ASP A 2 -42.32 -22.46 -96.20
N TRP A 3 -41.53 -22.21 -97.25
CA TRP A 3 -40.53 -21.11 -97.26
C TRP A 3 -41.16 -19.76 -96.89
N LEU A 4 -42.44 -19.56 -97.22
CA LEU A 4 -43.23 -18.39 -96.84
C LEU A 4 -43.26 -18.13 -95.32
N ASN A 5 -43.40 -19.17 -94.49
CA ASN A 5 -43.42 -19.03 -93.03
C ASN A 5 -42.03 -18.73 -92.46
N LYS A 6 -40.99 -19.36 -93.01
CA LYS A 6 -39.59 -19.07 -92.64
C LYS A 6 -39.21 -17.64 -93.02
N ARG A 7 -39.66 -17.16 -94.18
CA ARG A 7 -39.47 -15.79 -94.64
C ARG A 7 -40.18 -14.78 -93.73
N LEU A 8 -41.41 -15.03 -93.32
CA LEU A 8 -42.11 -14.17 -92.35
C LEU A 8 -41.40 -14.13 -91.00
N ALA A 9 -40.93 -15.27 -90.50
CA ALA A 9 -40.15 -15.34 -89.26
C ALA A 9 -38.79 -14.62 -89.40
N PHE A 10 -38.13 -14.74 -90.55
CA PHE A 10 -36.89 -14.03 -90.88
C PHE A 10 -37.09 -12.52 -90.99
N GLU A 11 -38.13 -12.04 -91.67
CA GLU A 11 -38.45 -10.62 -91.79
C GLU A 11 -38.81 -10.03 -90.42
N LYS A 12 -39.57 -10.77 -89.60
CA LYS A 12 -39.91 -10.41 -88.22
C LYS A 12 -38.64 -10.32 -87.35
N PHE A 13 -37.83 -11.38 -87.32
CA PHE A 13 -36.58 -11.40 -86.56
C PHE A 13 -35.61 -10.32 -87.03
N THR A 14 -35.48 -10.09 -88.33
CA THR A 14 -34.64 -9.02 -88.88
C THR A 14 -35.10 -7.66 -88.38
N LYS A 15 -36.41 -7.37 -88.42
CA LYS A 15 -36.97 -6.11 -87.94
C LYS A 15 -36.78 -5.94 -86.43
N GLU A 16 -37.04 -6.98 -85.64
CA GLU A 16 -36.90 -6.97 -84.18
C GLU A 16 -35.43 -6.83 -83.76
N SER A 17 -34.53 -7.58 -84.39
CA SER A 17 -33.07 -7.52 -84.13
C SER A 17 -32.45 -6.19 -84.54
N THR A 18 -32.81 -5.60 -85.69
CA THR A 18 -32.27 -4.28 -86.06
C THR A 18 -32.81 -3.18 -85.16
N SER A 19 -34.11 -3.22 -84.80
CA SER A 19 -34.68 -2.27 -83.83
C SER A 19 -33.99 -2.36 -82.48
N LEU A 20 -33.77 -3.58 -81.98
CA LEU A 20 -33.08 -3.81 -80.71
C LEU A 20 -31.60 -3.41 -80.79
N LEU A 21 -30.92 -3.66 -81.90
CA LEU A 21 -29.54 -3.20 -82.12
C LEU A 21 -29.43 -1.69 -82.08
N ASP A 22 -30.38 -0.97 -82.68
CA ASP A 22 -30.41 0.51 -82.64
C ASP A 22 -30.62 1.03 -81.21
N GLU A 23 -31.53 0.40 -80.45
CA GLU A 23 -31.76 0.72 -79.03
C GLU A 23 -30.52 0.45 -78.17
N LEU A 24 -29.92 -0.75 -78.28
CA LEU A 24 -28.72 -1.13 -77.53
C LEU A 24 -27.52 -0.24 -77.91
N ALA A 25 -27.39 0.13 -79.18
CA ALA A 25 -26.34 1.06 -79.62
C ALA A 25 -26.51 2.45 -78.99
N LEU A 26 -27.75 2.94 -78.84
CA LEU A 26 -28.04 4.20 -78.17
C LEU A 26 -27.65 4.15 -76.68
N ILE A 27 -27.99 3.04 -76.00
CA ILE A 27 -27.69 2.83 -74.58
C ILE A 27 -26.18 2.71 -74.35
N ASN A 28 -25.51 1.89 -75.17
CA ASN A 28 -24.08 1.64 -75.06
C ASN A 28 -23.26 2.91 -75.38
N SER A 29 -23.67 3.70 -76.38
CA SER A 29 -23.00 4.95 -76.74
C SER A 29 -23.19 6.10 -75.74
N GLY A 30 -24.27 6.07 -74.95
CA GLY A 30 -24.46 6.99 -73.82
C GLY A 30 -23.42 6.80 -72.71
N SER A 31 -22.85 5.60 -72.58
CA SER A 31 -21.81 5.29 -71.59
C SER A 31 -20.43 5.86 -71.98
N ASP A 32 -20.06 5.82 -73.26
CA ASP A 32 -18.73 6.23 -73.75
C ASP A 32 -18.47 7.75 -73.69
N LYS A 33 -19.53 8.57 -73.61
CA LYS A 33 -19.40 10.04 -73.53
C LYS A 33 -19.37 10.58 -72.09
N GLY A 34 -19.59 9.73 -71.08
CA GLY A 34 -19.69 10.14 -69.67
C GLY A 34 -18.36 10.40 -68.97
N SER A 35 -17.21 10.19 -69.63
CA SER A 35 -15.88 10.29 -68.98
C SER A 35 -15.29 11.71 -68.96
N GLN A 36 -15.92 12.71 -69.58
CA GLN A 36 -15.46 14.10 -69.54
C GLN A 36 -16.64 15.09 -69.53
N GLN A 37 -16.82 15.75 -68.39
CA GLN A 37 -17.78 16.83 -68.10
C GLN A 37 -19.27 16.43 -68.16
N GLU A 38 -19.97 16.52 -67.02
CA GLU A 38 -21.19 17.32 -66.92
C GLU A 38 -21.70 17.43 -65.47
N LYS A 39 -21.48 18.61 -64.89
CA LYS A 39 -22.38 19.22 -63.92
C LYS A 39 -23.47 19.88 -64.79
N GLU A 40 -24.74 19.61 -64.50
CA GLU A 40 -25.93 20.11 -65.22
C GLU A 40 -26.42 19.30 -66.45
N ARG A 41 -27.11 18.19 -66.18
CA ARG A 41 -28.48 17.89 -66.69
C ARG A 41 -28.91 16.51 -66.18
N SER A 42 -29.87 16.49 -65.26
CA SER A 42 -30.61 15.28 -64.90
C SER A 42 -31.45 14.84 -66.10
N ILE A 43 -30.91 13.95 -66.93
CA ILE A 43 -31.72 13.15 -67.84
C ILE A 43 -31.95 11.82 -67.13
N ASP A 44 -33.00 11.80 -66.31
CA ASP A 44 -33.59 10.57 -65.81
C ASP A 44 -34.17 9.81 -67.01
N THR A 45 -33.42 8.85 -67.54
CA THR A 45 -33.94 7.91 -68.52
C THR A 45 -33.50 6.50 -68.14
N ASN A 46 -34.44 5.77 -67.54
CA ASN A 46 -34.41 4.31 -67.46
C ASN A 46 -34.53 3.73 -68.88
N PHE A 47 -33.42 3.67 -69.61
CA PHE A 47 -33.37 2.95 -70.88
C PHE A 47 -33.25 1.46 -70.61
N LEU A 48 -34.39 0.83 -70.33
CA LEU A 48 -34.54 -0.60 -70.55
C LEU A 48 -34.87 -0.80 -72.04
N PRO A 49 -34.26 -1.79 -72.72
CA PRO A 49 -34.64 -2.12 -74.09
C PRO A 49 -36.12 -2.50 -74.15
N SER A 50 -36.78 -2.15 -75.26
CA SER A 50 -38.22 -2.34 -75.46
C SER A 50 -38.64 -3.82 -75.49
N VAL A 51 -37.69 -4.70 -75.82
CA VAL A 51 -37.83 -6.15 -75.82
C VAL A 51 -36.61 -6.75 -75.11
N ASP A 52 -36.83 -7.83 -74.36
CA ASP A 52 -35.76 -8.55 -73.69
C ASP A 52 -34.75 -9.10 -74.73
N PRO A 53 -33.46 -8.68 -74.67
CA PRO A 53 -32.45 -9.13 -75.61
C PRO A 53 -32.21 -10.63 -75.61
N GLU A 54 -32.41 -11.29 -74.46
CA GLU A 54 -32.24 -12.74 -74.32
C GLU A 54 -33.34 -13.48 -75.09
N THR A 55 -34.58 -12.99 -75.03
CA THR A 55 -35.71 -13.47 -75.83
C THR A 55 -35.46 -13.30 -77.34
N VAL A 56 -34.93 -12.16 -77.80
CA VAL A 56 -34.62 -11.92 -79.22
C VAL A 56 -33.46 -12.81 -79.70
N LEU A 57 -32.42 -12.99 -78.87
CA LEU A 57 -31.35 -13.95 -79.14
C LEU A 57 -31.89 -15.38 -79.25
N GLN A 58 -32.75 -15.80 -78.33
CA GLN A 58 -33.35 -17.14 -78.32
C GLN A 58 -34.18 -17.41 -79.59
N THR A 59 -35.06 -16.48 -79.95
CA THR A 59 -35.86 -16.57 -81.18
C THR A 59 -35.00 -16.59 -82.45
N GLY A 60 -33.87 -15.87 -82.46
CA GLY A 60 -32.89 -15.93 -83.55
C GLY A 60 -32.15 -17.26 -83.66
N HIS A 61 -31.79 -17.90 -82.54
CA HIS A 61 -31.19 -19.24 -82.53
C HIS A 61 -32.17 -20.32 -82.99
N GLU A 62 -33.45 -20.20 -82.61
CA GLU A 62 -34.54 -21.07 -83.08
C GLU A 62 -34.74 -20.93 -84.59
N LEU A 63 -34.82 -19.69 -85.10
CA LEU A 63 -34.90 -19.40 -86.53
C LEU A 63 -33.68 -19.93 -87.30
N LEU A 64 -32.46 -19.74 -86.78
CA LEU A 64 -31.24 -20.26 -87.37
C LEU A 64 -31.26 -21.79 -87.43
N SER A 65 -31.75 -22.46 -86.39
CA SER A 65 -31.91 -23.92 -86.34
C SER A 65 -32.92 -24.42 -87.38
N GLU A 66 -34.03 -23.71 -87.58
CA GLU A 66 -35.03 -24.01 -88.62
C GLU A 66 -34.51 -23.77 -90.04
N LEU A 67 -33.65 -22.77 -90.25
CA LEU A 67 -32.98 -22.49 -91.53
C LEU A 67 -31.88 -23.53 -91.82
N GLN A 68 -31.19 -24.03 -90.80
CA GLN A 68 -30.14 -25.05 -90.90
C GLN A 68 -30.66 -26.48 -91.06
N GLN A 69 -31.93 -26.74 -90.73
CA GLN A 69 -32.58 -28.02 -91.00
C GLN A 69 -32.64 -28.29 -92.51
N ARG A 70 -31.60 -28.94 -93.04
CA ARG A 70 -31.65 -29.59 -94.35
C ARG A 70 -32.84 -30.54 -94.36
N ARG A 71 -33.72 -30.46 -95.36
CA ARG A 71 -34.57 -31.61 -95.70
C ARG A 71 -33.65 -32.71 -96.22
N PHE A 72 -33.03 -33.47 -95.33
CA PHE A 72 -32.41 -34.75 -95.67
C PHE A 72 -33.49 -35.84 -95.61
N ASN A 73 -34.53 -35.71 -96.44
CA ASN A 73 -35.41 -36.81 -96.79
C ASN A 73 -35.03 -37.30 -98.19
N GLY A 74 -33.91 -38.02 -98.30
CA GLY A 74 -33.84 -39.11 -99.27
C GLY A 74 -34.64 -40.27 -98.66
N SER A 75 -35.64 -40.86 -99.30
CA SER A 75 -35.79 -41.15 -100.72
C SER A 75 -37.28 -41.25 -101.06
N ASP A 76 -37.79 -40.40 -101.94
CA ASP A 76 -38.30 -40.88 -103.22
C ASP A 76 -38.39 -39.74 -104.24
N GLY A 77 -38.18 -40.07 -105.51
CA GLY A 77 -37.77 -39.14 -106.56
C GLY A 77 -38.69 -37.95 -106.84
N GLY A 78 -38.07 -36.82 -107.22
CA GLY A 78 -38.73 -35.72 -107.91
C GLY A 78 -38.28 -34.33 -107.47
N VAL A 79 -37.67 -33.60 -108.41
CA VAL A 79 -37.31 -32.17 -108.38
C VAL A 79 -36.10 -31.82 -107.51
N SER A 80 -35.00 -31.47 -108.20
CA SER A 80 -33.91 -30.66 -107.65
C SER A 80 -34.47 -29.28 -107.31
N TRP A 81 -34.97 -29.11 -106.09
CA TRP A 81 -35.23 -27.80 -105.53
C TRP A 81 -33.87 -27.16 -105.24
N SER A 82 -33.45 -26.25 -106.12
CA SER A 82 -32.39 -25.30 -105.77
C SER A 82 -33.00 -24.31 -104.78
N PRO A 83 -32.36 -24.05 -103.62
CA PRO A 83 -32.80 -23.00 -102.72
C PRO A 83 -32.97 -21.69 -103.51
N MET A 84 -34.03 -20.92 -103.24
CA MET A 84 -34.09 -19.55 -103.76
C MET A 84 -32.87 -18.77 -103.26
N ASP A 85 -32.30 -17.88 -104.08
CA ASP A 85 -31.14 -17.05 -103.69
C ASP A 85 -31.37 -16.32 -102.36
N ASP A 86 -32.62 -15.93 -102.06
CA ASP A 86 -33.04 -15.31 -100.79
C ASP A 86 -32.84 -16.23 -99.56
N GLU A 87 -33.00 -17.56 -99.69
CA GLU A 87 -32.83 -18.53 -98.60
C GLU A 87 -31.35 -18.79 -98.27
N LEU A 88 -30.49 -18.75 -99.30
CA LEU A 88 -29.03 -18.86 -99.16
C LEU A 88 -28.42 -17.63 -98.47
N LEU A 89 -29.03 -16.46 -98.62
CA LEU A 89 -28.60 -15.21 -97.97
C LEU A 89 -29.18 -15.02 -96.57
N ALA A 90 -30.35 -15.59 -96.28
CA ALA A 90 -31.01 -15.47 -94.97
C ALA A 90 -30.17 -16.05 -93.82
N GLN A 91 -29.57 -17.24 -94.00
CA GLN A 91 -28.78 -17.89 -92.94
C GLN A 91 -27.52 -17.07 -92.52
N PRO A 92 -26.64 -16.63 -93.45
CA PRO A 92 -25.54 -15.73 -93.11
C PRO A 92 -25.99 -14.42 -92.47
N GLN A 93 -27.15 -13.87 -92.89
CA GLN A 93 -27.67 -12.62 -92.36
C GLN A 93 -28.20 -12.78 -90.92
N VAL A 94 -28.92 -13.86 -90.61
CA VAL A 94 -29.35 -14.18 -89.23
C VAL A 94 -28.13 -14.37 -88.32
N MET A 95 -27.12 -15.10 -88.79
CA MET A 95 -25.90 -15.35 -88.01
C MET A 95 -25.14 -14.05 -87.69
N LYS A 96 -25.00 -13.15 -88.69
CA LYS A 96 -24.41 -11.82 -88.48
C LYS A 96 -25.21 -10.96 -87.50
N LEU A 97 -26.55 -11.00 -87.57
CA LEU A 97 -27.42 -10.28 -86.64
C LEU A 97 -27.32 -10.83 -85.22
N LEU A 98 -27.25 -12.15 -85.05
CA LEU A 98 -27.03 -12.80 -83.75
C LEU A 98 -25.67 -12.44 -83.15
N ASP A 99 -24.59 -12.45 -83.94
CA ASP A 99 -23.26 -12.04 -83.49
C ASP A 99 -23.25 -10.58 -83.04
N SER A 100 -23.87 -9.70 -83.84
CA SER A 100 -23.98 -8.27 -83.52
C SER A 100 -24.82 -8.04 -82.26
N LEU A 101 -25.94 -8.75 -82.13
CA LEU A 101 -26.81 -8.68 -80.95
C LEU A 101 -26.08 -9.16 -79.71
N ARG A 102 -25.33 -10.26 -79.79
CA ARG A 102 -24.55 -10.80 -78.68
C ARG A 102 -23.47 -9.83 -78.22
N GLU A 103 -22.77 -9.20 -79.15
CA GLU A 103 -21.76 -8.18 -78.84
C GLU A 103 -22.38 -6.95 -78.16
N GLN A 104 -23.47 -6.40 -78.73
CA GLN A 104 -24.16 -5.24 -78.15
C GLN A 104 -24.83 -5.56 -76.82
N TYR A 105 -25.36 -6.77 -76.64
CA TYR A 105 -25.94 -7.22 -75.38
C TYR A 105 -24.87 -7.40 -74.30
N THR A 106 -23.70 -7.93 -74.64
CA THR A 106 -22.57 -8.03 -73.70
C THR A 106 -22.14 -6.65 -73.22
N ARG A 107 -22.04 -5.67 -74.14
CA ARG A 107 -21.78 -4.27 -73.79
C ARG A 107 -22.86 -3.68 -72.89
N TYR A 108 -24.13 -3.94 -73.19
CA TYR A 108 -25.26 -3.49 -72.37
C TYR A 108 -25.24 -4.09 -70.96
N GLN A 109 -24.90 -5.38 -70.82
CA GLN A 109 -24.74 -6.03 -69.52
C GLN A 109 -23.61 -5.38 -68.71
N GLU A 110 -22.50 -5.01 -69.35
CA GLU A 110 -21.40 -4.28 -68.69
C GLU A 110 -21.84 -2.87 -68.27
N VAL A 111 -22.56 -2.13 -69.11
CA VAL A 111 -23.13 -0.81 -68.74
C VAL A 111 -24.08 -0.93 -67.54
N CYS A 112 -24.94 -1.96 -67.51
CA CYS A 112 -25.81 -2.24 -66.37
C CYS A 112 -25.02 -2.54 -65.09
N ARG A 113 -23.96 -3.37 -65.19
CA ARG A 113 -23.07 -3.70 -64.07
C ARG A 113 -22.40 -2.44 -63.52
N GLN A 114 -21.83 -1.61 -64.40
CA GLN A 114 -21.16 -0.37 -64.04
C GLN A 114 -22.11 0.63 -63.40
N ARG A 115 -23.34 0.76 -63.91
CA ARG A 115 -24.37 1.63 -63.33
C ARG A 115 -24.75 1.17 -61.92
N SER A 116 -25.01 -0.12 -61.72
CA SER A 116 -25.30 -0.69 -60.40
C SER A 116 -24.16 -0.45 -59.41
N LYS A 117 -22.92 -0.64 -59.85
CA LYS A 117 -21.72 -0.37 -59.06
C LYS A 117 -21.59 1.11 -58.67
N ARG A 118 -21.81 2.03 -59.61
CA ARG A 118 -21.77 3.48 -59.33
C ARG A 118 -22.81 3.89 -58.29
N THR A 119 -24.02 3.33 -58.35
CA THR A 119 -25.05 3.55 -57.33
C THR A 119 -24.61 3.02 -55.96
N GLN A 120 -24.01 1.82 -55.90
CA GLN A 120 -23.46 1.29 -54.64
C GLN A 120 -22.33 2.18 -54.08
N LEU A 121 -21.46 2.71 -54.93
CA LEU A 121 -20.38 3.63 -54.51
C LEU A 121 -20.94 4.94 -53.94
N GLU A 122 -21.95 5.53 -54.59
CA GLU A 122 -22.64 6.74 -54.10
C GLU A 122 -23.31 6.50 -52.74
N GLU A 123 -23.96 5.36 -52.56
CA GLU A 123 -24.58 4.97 -51.28
C GLU A 123 -23.52 4.81 -50.17
N ILE A 124 -22.40 4.14 -50.47
CA ILE A 124 -21.27 3.99 -49.54
C ILE A 124 -20.70 5.37 -49.18
N GLN A 125 -20.45 6.23 -50.15
CA GLN A 125 -19.93 7.57 -49.93
C GLN A 125 -20.85 8.40 -49.02
N GLN A 126 -22.16 8.35 -49.23
CA GLN A 126 -23.13 9.03 -48.36
C GLN A 126 -23.09 8.50 -46.93
N LYS A 127 -23.04 7.17 -46.75
CA LYS A 127 -22.96 6.56 -45.41
C LYS A 127 -21.63 6.87 -44.71
N VAL A 128 -20.51 6.83 -45.43
CA VAL A 128 -19.18 7.24 -44.91
C VAL A 128 -19.23 8.68 -44.42
N MET A 129 -19.83 9.59 -45.20
CA MET A 129 -20.00 10.99 -44.82
C MET A 129 -20.87 11.14 -43.55
N GLN A 130 -21.94 10.35 -43.39
CA GLN A 130 -22.75 10.36 -42.18
C GLN A 130 -21.95 9.94 -40.94
N VAL A 131 -21.18 8.84 -41.04
CA VAL A 131 -20.32 8.36 -39.93
C VAL A 131 -19.30 9.42 -39.55
N VAL A 132 -18.59 9.98 -40.53
CA VAL A 132 -17.56 11.00 -40.31
C VAL A 132 -18.17 12.26 -39.66
N ASN A 133 -19.27 12.77 -40.21
CA ASN A 133 -19.93 13.97 -39.68
C ASN A 133 -20.44 13.78 -38.25
N TRP A 134 -20.93 12.58 -37.92
CA TRP A 134 -21.37 12.29 -36.57
C TRP A 134 -20.19 12.21 -35.58
N LEU A 135 -19.15 11.45 -35.94
CA LEU A 135 -17.97 11.25 -35.08
C LEU A 135 -17.17 12.54 -34.88
N GLU A 136 -16.94 13.32 -35.94
CA GLU A 136 -16.20 14.60 -35.85
C GLU A 136 -17.08 15.76 -35.34
N GLY A 137 -18.40 15.61 -35.36
CA GLY A 137 -19.36 16.59 -34.85
C GLY A 137 -19.89 16.21 -33.46
N PRO A 138 -21.12 15.69 -33.35
CA PRO A 138 -21.74 15.29 -32.08
C PRO A 138 -20.86 14.43 -31.16
N GLY A 139 -20.21 13.38 -31.67
CA GLY A 139 -19.39 12.46 -30.85
C GLY A 139 -18.20 13.19 -30.21
N SER A 140 -17.47 13.96 -31.01
CA SER A 140 -16.37 14.80 -30.53
C SER A 140 -16.82 15.86 -29.54
N GLU A 141 -18.00 16.47 -29.73
CA GLU A 141 -18.54 17.48 -28.82
C GLU A 141 -18.96 16.89 -27.46
N GLN A 142 -19.50 15.67 -27.46
CA GLN A 142 -19.78 14.93 -26.21
C GLN A 142 -18.50 14.74 -25.39
N LEU A 143 -17.41 14.31 -26.03
CA LEU A 143 -16.13 14.11 -25.34
C LEU A 143 -15.52 15.44 -24.88
N ARG A 144 -15.63 16.51 -25.68
CA ARG A 144 -15.14 17.86 -25.35
C ARG A 144 -15.83 18.44 -24.12
N THR A 145 -17.16 18.33 -24.05
CA THR A 145 -17.94 18.90 -22.93
C THR A 145 -17.80 18.10 -21.64
N GLN A 146 -17.29 16.88 -21.68
CA GLN A 146 -17.12 15.99 -20.53
C GLN A 146 -15.65 15.85 -20.10
N TRP A 147 -14.98 16.95 -19.79
CA TRP A 147 -13.56 16.97 -19.39
C TRP A 147 -13.30 16.78 -17.88
N GLY A 148 -14.31 16.99 -17.02
CA GLY A 148 -14.16 16.87 -15.57
C GLY A 148 -13.86 15.45 -15.11
N ILE A 149 -13.03 15.30 -14.07
CA ILE A 149 -12.71 13.98 -13.47
C ILE A 149 -13.52 13.64 -12.22
N GLY A 150 -14.27 14.62 -11.69
CA GLY A 150 -14.98 14.52 -10.42
C GLY A 150 -14.08 14.87 -9.23
N ASP A 151 -14.70 15.43 -8.19
CA ASP A 151 -14.02 15.90 -6.97
C ASP A 151 -14.08 14.89 -5.81
N SER A 152 -14.60 13.69 -6.08
CA SER A 152 -14.85 12.64 -5.10
C SER A 152 -15.08 11.30 -5.79
N ILE A 153 -14.95 10.19 -5.04
CA ILE A 153 -15.26 8.82 -5.52
C ILE A 153 -16.64 8.77 -6.20
N ARG A 154 -17.66 9.34 -5.55
CA ARG A 154 -19.04 9.34 -6.06
C ARG A 154 -19.15 10.14 -7.36
N ALA A 155 -18.52 11.32 -7.43
CA ALA A 155 -18.55 12.14 -8.63
C ALA A 155 -17.83 11.46 -9.81
N SER A 156 -16.66 10.86 -9.56
CA SER A 156 -15.92 10.10 -10.58
C SER A 156 -16.68 8.88 -11.08
N GLN A 157 -17.37 8.14 -10.20
CA GLN A 157 -18.24 7.02 -10.59
C GLN A 157 -19.43 7.47 -11.45
N ALA A 158 -20.07 8.59 -11.11
CA ALA A 158 -21.15 9.13 -11.92
C ALA A 158 -20.66 9.53 -13.33
N LEU A 159 -19.44 10.06 -13.42
CA LEU A 159 -18.80 10.38 -14.70
C LEU A 159 -18.40 9.11 -15.48
N GLN A 160 -18.00 8.03 -14.82
CA GLN A 160 -17.79 6.73 -15.48
C GLN A 160 -19.07 6.19 -16.10
N GLN A 161 -20.18 6.18 -15.36
CA GLN A 161 -21.48 5.74 -15.90
C GLN A 161 -21.91 6.58 -17.11
N LYS A 162 -21.72 7.90 -17.03
CA LYS A 162 -22.00 8.79 -18.15
C LYS A 162 -21.08 8.52 -19.34
N HIS A 163 -19.82 8.14 -19.10
CA HIS A 163 -18.89 7.77 -20.15
C HIS A 163 -19.28 6.46 -20.84
N GLU A 164 -19.74 5.45 -20.08
CA GLU A 164 -20.28 4.20 -20.62
C GLU A 164 -21.48 4.45 -21.56
N GLU A 165 -22.36 5.41 -21.22
CA GLU A 165 -23.45 5.83 -22.11
C GLU A 165 -22.95 6.43 -23.43
N ILE A 166 -21.87 7.22 -23.39
CA ILE A 166 -21.23 7.81 -24.59
C ILE A 166 -20.56 6.72 -25.42
N GLU A 167 -19.85 5.77 -24.79
CA GLU A 167 -19.26 4.62 -25.46
C GLU A 167 -20.31 3.76 -26.17
N SER A 168 -21.46 3.53 -25.51
CA SER A 168 -22.59 2.82 -26.11
C SER A 168 -23.07 3.51 -27.39
N GLN A 169 -23.20 4.84 -27.40
CA GLN A 169 -23.59 5.59 -28.61
C GLN A 169 -22.54 5.48 -29.72
N HIS A 170 -21.25 5.54 -29.39
CA HIS A 170 -20.17 5.38 -30.37
C HIS A 170 -20.13 3.95 -30.94
N SER A 171 -20.47 2.94 -30.13
CA SER A 171 -20.47 1.53 -30.54
C SER A 171 -21.43 1.25 -31.71
N GLU A 172 -22.57 1.95 -31.76
CA GLU A 172 -23.53 1.86 -32.87
C GLU A 172 -22.89 2.34 -34.19
N TRP A 173 -22.16 3.45 -34.15
CA TRP A 173 -21.44 3.97 -35.32
C TRP A 173 -20.23 3.13 -35.70
N PHE A 174 -19.54 2.52 -34.73
CA PHE A 174 -18.48 1.56 -35.01
C PHE A 174 -19.00 0.29 -35.68
N ALA A 175 -20.23 -0.14 -35.40
CA ALA A 175 -20.86 -1.24 -36.13
C ALA A 175 -21.11 -0.86 -37.61
N VAL A 176 -21.62 0.35 -37.87
CA VAL A 176 -21.79 0.89 -39.24
C VAL A 176 -20.44 0.98 -39.96
N TYR A 177 -19.39 1.40 -39.27
CA TYR A 177 -18.02 1.41 -39.79
C TYR A 177 -17.57 0.02 -40.27
N VAL A 178 -17.78 -1.03 -39.48
CA VAL A 178 -17.39 -2.40 -39.84
C VAL A 178 -18.14 -2.86 -41.09
N GLU A 179 -19.45 -2.59 -41.16
CA GLU A 179 -20.28 -2.94 -42.31
C GLU A 179 -19.80 -2.24 -43.59
N LEU A 180 -19.55 -0.92 -43.51
CA LEU A 180 -19.04 -0.13 -44.64
C LEU A 180 -17.66 -0.60 -45.10
N ASN A 181 -16.76 -0.90 -44.16
CA ASN A 181 -15.44 -1.43 -44.51
C ASN A 181 -15.53 -2.79 -45.21
N GLN A 182 -16.48 -3.64 -44.82
CA GLN A 182 -16.72 -4.91 -45.51
C GLN A 182 -17.26 -4.70 -46.93
N GLN A 183 -18.18 -3.75 -47.11
CA GLN A 183 -18.70 -3.38 -48.44
C GLN A 183 -17.60 -2.81 -49.35
N ILE A 184 -16.77 -1.89 -48.83
CA ILE A 184 -15.63 -1.32 -49.55
C ILE A 184 -14.62 -2.42 -49.92
N ALA A 185 -14.30 -3.32 -48.99
CA ALA A 185 -13.39 -4.44 -49.26
C ALA A 185 -13.93 -5.38 -50.36
N ALA A 186 -15.24 -5.66 -50.39
CA ALA A 186 -15.86 -6.45 -51.45
C ALA A 186 -15.72 -5.79 -52.83
N LEU A 187 -15.90 -4.47 -52.91
CA LEU A 187 -15.73 -3.71 -54.15
C LEU A 187 -14.27 -3.65 -54.61
N LEU A 188 -13.31 -3.50 -53.68
CA LEU A 188 -11.88 -3.53 -53.99
C LEU A 188 -11.44 -4.90 -54.54
N ASN A 189 -11.99 -6.00 -54.01
CA ASN A 189 -11.68 -7.35 -54.47
C ASN A 189 -12.26 -7.67 -55.86
N ALA A 190 -13.26 -6.91 -56.32
CA ALA A 190 -13.86 -7.08 -57.64
C ALA A 190 -12.95 -6.63 -58.80
N GLY A 191 -11.83 -5.93 -58.54
CA GLY A 191 -10.70 -5.80 -59.47
C GLY A 191 -10.76 -4.68 -60.51
N ASP A 192 -11.63 -3.67 -60.35
CA ASP A 192 -11.72 -2.52 -61.27
C ASP A 192 -10.76 -1.38 -60.82
N GLU A 193 -9.84 -0.93 -61.70
CA GLU A 193 -8.82 0.08 -61.34
C GLU A 193 -9.35 1.52 -61.19
N GLU A 194 -10.44 1.89 -61.88
CA GLU A 194 -10.93 3.28 -61.91
C GLU A 194 -11.38 3.80 -60.53
N ASP A 195 -12.07 2.96 -59.75
CA ASP A 195 -12.64 3.36 -58.45
C ASP A 195 -11.70 3.08 -57.26
N LEU A 196 -10.53 2.47 -57.53
CA LEU A 196 -9.62 1.98 -56.50
C LEU A 196 -9.08 3.11 -55.62
N VAL A 197 -8.81 4.28 -56.20
CA VAL A 197 -8.31 5.45 -55.48
C VAL A 197 -9.38 6.01 -54.55
N GLU A 198 -10.61 6.15 -55.02
CA GLU A 198 -11.73 6.70 -54.25
C GLU A 198 -12.12 5.77 -53.10
N LEU A 199 -12.27 4.46 -53.37
CA LEU A 199 -12.58 3.46 -52.36
C LEU A 199 -11.52 3.41 -51.25
N LYS A 200 -10.24 3.49 -51.60
CA LYS A 200 -9.15 3.58 -50.62
C LYS A 200 -9.18 4.87 -49.82
N ALA A 201 -9.51 6.00 -50.45
CA ALA A 201 -9.62 7.28 -49.74
C ALA A 201 -10.77 7.25 -48.72
N LEU A 202 -11.94 6.72 -49.10
CA LEU A 202 -13.09 6.54 -48.19
C LEU A 202 -12.76 5.60 -47.04
N GLN A 203 -12.14 4.46 -47.33
CA GLN A 203 -11.69 3.51 -46.30
C GLN A 203 -10.70 4.14 -45.32
N GLN A 204 -9.72 4.90 -45.82
CA GLN A 204 -8.72 5.57 -44.99
C GLN A 204 -9.38 6.63 -44.09
N GLN A 205 -10.22 7.50 -44.67
CA GLN A 205 -10.93 8.54 -43.92
C GLN A 205 -11.77 7.95 -42.79
N LEU A 206 -12.52 6.90 -43.10
CA LEU A 206 -13.36 6.21 -42.12
C LEU A 206 -12.52 5.58 -41.00
N SER A 207 -11.42 4.91 -41.36
CA SER A 207 -10.49 4.32 -40.40
C SER A 207 -9.86 5.39 -39.49
N ASP A 208 -9.36 6.48 -40.06
CA ASP A 208 -8.69 7.56 -39.32
C ASP A 208 -9.61 8.18 -38.26
N VAL A 209 -10.87 8.46 -38.64
CA VAL A 209 -11.85 9.03 -37.71
C VAL A 209 -12.24 8.04 -36.62
N CYS A 210 -12.53 6.78 -36.98
CA CYS A 210 -12.91 5.76 -36.01
C CYS A 210 -11.79 5.45 -35.00
N TYR A 211 -10.55 5.27 -35.47
CA TYR A 211 -9.40 5.04 -34.58
C TYR A 211 -9.16 6.21 -33.63
N ARG A 212 -9.28 7.45 -34.12
CA ARG A 212 -9.12 8.66 -33.30
C ARG A 212 -10.19 8.75 -32.20
N GLN A 213 -11.44 8.48 -32.53
CA GLN A 213 -12.52 8.48 -31.53
C GLN A 213 -12.34 7.34 -30.52
N ALA A 214 -12.00 6.13 -30.98
CA ALA A 214 -11.73 5.00 -30.11
C ALA A 214 -10.59 5.29 -29.12
N SER A 215 -9.49 5.90 -29.58
CA SER A 215 -8.38 6.27 -28.70
C SER A 215 -8.76 7.36 -27.69
N GLN A 216 -9.63 8.30 -28.06
CA GLN A 216 -10.11 9.34 -27.14
C GLN A 216 -11.06 8.77 -26.07
N LEU A 217 -11.93 7.82 -26.44
CA LEU A 217 -12.79 7.10 -25.49
C LEU A 217 -11.93 6.30 -24.50
N GLU A 218 -11.03 5.46 -25.00
CA GLU A 218 -10.13 4.65 -24.16
C GLU A 218 -9.29 5.52 -23.22
N PHE A 219 -8.72 6.61 -23.73
CA PHE A 219 -7.99 7.57 -22.90
C PHE A 219 -8.86 8.13 -21.77
N ARG A 220 -10.09 8.54 -22.10
CA ARG A 220 -11.02 9.13 -21.12
C ARG A 220 -11.46 8.13 -20.06
N GLN A 221 -11.70 6.88 -20.44
CA GLN A 221 -12.01 5.78 -19.52
C GLN A 221 -10.87 5.56 -18.53
N ASN A 222 -9.64 5.47 -19.03
CA ASN A 222 -8.43 5.32 -18.21
C ASN A 222 -8.23 6.50 -17.25
N LEU A 223 -8.49 7.73 -17.71
CA LEU A 223 -8.41 8.93 -16.89
C LEU A 223 -9.42 8.91 -15.74
N LEU A 224 -10.67 8.51 -15.99
CA LEU A 224 -11.69 8.38 -14.94
C LEU A 224 -11.35 7.29 -13.94
N GLN A 225 -10.81 6.17 -14.42
CA GLN A 225 -10.36 5.08 -13.56
C GLN A 225 -9.21 5.52 -12.65
N ALA A 226 -8.23 6.24 -13.19
CA ALA A 226 -7.13 6.80 -12.40
C ALA A 226 -7.63 7.82 -11.37
N ALA A 227 -8.61 8.67 -11.72
CA ALA A 227 -9.25 9.60 -10.78
C ALA A 227 -10.00 8.89 -9.65
N LEU A 228 -10.73 7.82 -9.97
CA LEU A 228 -11.43 7.00 -8.98
C LEU A 228 -10.44 6.36 -7.99
N GLU A 229 -9.34 5.81 -8.48
CA GLU A 229 -8.28 5.24 -7.64
C GLU A 229 -7.60 6.30 -6.76
N PHE A 230 -7.30 7.46 -7.31
CA PHE A 230 -6.74 8.60 -6.57
C PHE A 230 -7.65 8.99 -5.39
N HIS A 231 -8.95 9.16 -5.64
CA HIS A 231 -9.92 9.49 -4.61
C HIS A 231 -10.11 8.37 -3.58
N GLY A 232 -10.03 7.11 -4.01
CA GLY A 232 -10.02 5.96 -3.11
C GLY A 232 -8.86 6.00 -2.12
N VAL A 233 -7.63 6.19 -2.62
CA VAL A 233 -6.43 6.30 -1.78
C VAL A 233 -6.50 7.52 -0.87
N ALA A 234 -7.02 8.66 -1.35
CA ALA A 234 -7.22 9.86 -0.53
C ALA A 234 -8.20 9.61 0.63
N GLN A 235 -9.30 8.89 0.37
CA GLN A 235 -10.27 8.52 1.40
C GLN A 235 -9.65 7.59 2.45
N ASP A 236 -8.92 6.56 2.03
CA ASP A 236 -8.26 5.62 2.93
C ASP A 236 -7.24 6.33 3.81
N LEU A 237 -6.41 7.21 3.23
CA LEU A 237 -5.47 8.03 3.98
C LEU A 237 -6.16 8.96 4.98
N SER A 238 -7.29 9.58 4.58
CA SER A 238 -8.09 10.39 5.50
C SER A 238 -8.54 9.58 6.71
N GLN A 239 -9.03 8.35 6.53
CA GLN A 239 -9.44 7.48 7.63
C GLN A 239 -8.27 7.08 8.53
N GLN A 240 -7.09 6.82 7.94
CA GLN A 240 -5.88 6.54 8.70
C GLN A 240 -5.47 7.73 9.57
N LEU A 241 -5.50 8.94 9.00
CA LEU A 241 -5.25 10.20 9.72
C LEU A 241 -6.28 10.43 10.84
N ASP A 242 -7.56 10.16 10.60
CA ASP A 242 -8.61 10.28 11.64
C ASP A 242 -8.36 9.28 12.78
N GLY A 243 -7.97 8.06 12.46
CA GLY A 243 -7.59 7.05 13.46
C GLY A 243 -6.34 7.44 14.25
N LEU A 244 -5.34 8.05 13.60
CA LEU A 244 -4.15 8.57 14.27
C LEU A 244 -4.51 9.74 15.19
N LEU A 245 -5.29 10.71 14.69
CA LEU A 245 -5.76 11.85 15.47
C LEU A 245 -6.57 11.40 16.69
N GLY A 246 -7.43 10.39 16.54
CA GLY A 246 -8.15 9.77 17.64
C GLY A 246 -7.20 9.26 18.75
N MET A 247 -6.13 8.56 18.39
CA MET A 247 -5.13 8.10 19.35
C MET A 247 -4.34 9.23 20.03
N LEU A 248 -4.14 10.35 19.33
CA LEU A 248 -3.43 11.52 19.85
C LEU A 248 -4.28 12.33 20.83
N CYS A 249 -5.59 12.40 20.57
CA CYS A 249 -6.55 13.19 21.36
C CYS A 249 -7.09 12.48 22.61
N VAL A 250 -7.16 11.14 22.62
CA VAL A 250 -7.62 10.38 23.80
C VAL A 250 -6.58 10.45 24.90
N ASP A 251 -6.91 10.69 26.17
CA ASP A 251 -5.92 10.67 27.26
C ASP A 251 -5.22 9.30 27.37
N VAL A 252 -3.92 9.28 27.72
CA VAL A 252 -3.26 8.00 28.01
C VAL A 252 -3.82 7.51 29.33
N ALA A 253 -4.64 6.47 29.31
CA ALA A 253 -5.13 5.86 30.54
C ALA A 253 -3.93 5.32 31.34
N PRO A 254 -3.93 5.44 32.68
CA PRO A 254 -2.91 4.85 33.53
C PRO A 254 -3.10 3.33 33.58
N ALA A 255 -2.76 2.64 32.49
CA ALA A 255 -2.62 1.19 32.39
C ALA A 255 -1.20 0.78 32.79
N ASP A 256 -0.94 -0.51 32.97
CA ASP A 256 0.40 -1.01 33.26
C ASP A 256 1.43 -0.68 32.16
N GLY A 257 2.72 -0.72 32.51
CA GLY A 257 3.81 -0.35 31.61
C GLY A 257 3.77 -1.12 30.26
N ALA A 258 3.36 -2.38 30.28
CA ALA A 258 3.25 -3.21 29.08
C ALA A 258 2.17 -2.71 28.11
N SER A 259 0.98 -2.36 28.61
CA SER A 259 -0.10 -1.81 27.78
C SER A 259 0.28 -0.48 27.13
N ILE A 260 1.01 0.37 27.86
CA ILE A 260 1.50 1.65 27.32
C ILE A 260 2.53 1.42 26.22
N GLN A 261 3.46 0.48 26.41
CA GLN A 261 4.44 0.11 25.37
C GLN A 261 3.76 -0.43 24.11
N GLN A 262 2.73 -1.27 24.26
CA GLN A 262 1.95 -1.75 23.13
C GLN A 262 1.24 -0.61 22.39
N THR A 263 0.69 0.36 23.13
CA THR A 263 0.04 1.54 22.53
C THR A 263 1.05 2.43 21.80
N LEU A 264 2.26 2.57 22.33
CA LEU A 264 3.35 3.30 21.67
C LEU A 264 3.78 2.61 20.37
N LYS A 265 3.90 1.28 20.37
CA LYS A 265 4.16 0.50 19.15
C LYS A 265 3.06 0.70 18.10
N LEU A 266 1.80 0.65 18.50
CA LEU A 266 0.66 0.90 17.60
C LEU A 266 0.69 2.32 17.02
N LEU A 267 1.10 3.32 17.81
CA LEU A 267 1.28 4.69 17.34
C LEU A 267 2.35 4.76 16.23
N GLU A 268 3.49 4.09 16.43
CA GLU A 268 4.57 4.01 15.43
C GLU A 268 4.12 3.31 14.14
N GLU A 269 3.37 2.20 14.26
CA GLU A 269 2.80 1.49 13.11
C GLU A 269 1.82 2.37 12.32
N LYS A 270 0.95 3.12 13.00
CA LYS A 270 0.03 4.06 12.34
C LYS A 270 0.74 5.22 11.65
N LEU A 271 1.80 5.76 12.24
CA LEU A 271 2.60 6.82 11.60
C LEU A 271 3.21 6.31 10.29
N LYS A 272 3.83 5.13 10.33
CA LYS A 272 4.38 4.48 9.14
C LYS A 272 3.31 4.20 8.08
N SER A 273 2.11 3.77 8.49
CA SER A 273 0.98 3.58 7.58
C SER A 273 0.58 4.89 6.88
N VAL A 274 0.48 5.99 7.63
CA VAL A 274 0.16 7.32 7.09
C VAL A 274 1.25 7.81 6.12
N ASP A 275 2.52 7.59 6.43
CA ASP A 275 3.65 7.91 5.53
C ASP A 275 3.51 7.17 4.19
N LEU A 276 3.27 5.85 4.24
CA LEU A 276 3.08 5.02 3.05
C LEU A 276 1.83 5.42 2.26
N GLY A 277 0.71 5.66 2.95
CA GLY A 277 -0.53 6.11 2.33
C GLY A 277 -0.37 7.45 1.62
N LEU A 278 0.38 8.40 2.21
CA LEU A 278 0.66 9.68 1.59
C LEU A 278 1.62 9.57 0.39
N GLN A 279 2.59 8.66 0.44
CA GLN A 279 3.42 8.35 -0.72
C GLN A 279 2.57 7.77 -1.86
N GLY A 280 1.71 6.78 -1.57
CA GLY A 280 0.81 6.21 -2.56
C GLY A 280 -0.15 7.23 -3.17
N LEU A 281 -0.67 8.15 -2.35
CA LEU A 281 -1.51 9.25 -2.82
C LEU A 281 -0.76 10.16 -3.81
N ARG A 282 0.50 10.52 -3.51
CA ARG A 282 1.32 11.33 -4.41
C ARG A 282 1.63 10.62 -5.72
N GLU A 283 1.93 9.33 -5.69
CA GLU A 283 2.18 8.53 -6.89
C GLU A 283 0.93 8.48 -7.79
N LYS A 284 -0.26 8.25 -7.21
CA LYS A 284 -1.53 8.28 -7.95
C LYS A 284 -1.87 9.67 -8.47
N GLY A 285 -1.69 10.71 -7.65
CA GLY A 285 -1.94 12.09 -8.03
C GLY A 285 -1.02 12.55 -9.16
N GLN A 286 0.28 12.22 -9.10
CA GLN A 286 1.22 12.55 -10.17
C GLN A 286 0.87 11.82 -11.47
N GLY A 287 0.58 10.51 -11.41
CA GLY A 287 0.17 9.76 -12.59
C GLY A 287 -1.10 10.34 -13.24
N LEU A 288 -2.04 10.83 -12.44
CA LEU A 288 -3.25 11.48 -12.94
C LEU A 288 -2.94 12.85 -13.57
N LEU A 289 -2.09 13.66 -12.96
CA LEU A 289 -1.63 14.95 -13.52
C LEU A 289 -0.88 14.75 -14.85
N ASP A 290 -0.07 13.70 -14.97
CA ASP A 290 0.64 13.36 -16.20
C ASP A 290 -0.35 12.99 -17.32
N GLN A 291 -1.40 12.22 -17.01
CA GLN A 291 -2.46 11.90 -17.97
C GLN A 291 -3.21 13.16 -18.42
N ILE A 292 -3.63 14.02 -17.48
CA ILE A 292 -4.32 15.29 -17.78
C ILE A 292 -3.45 16.20 -18.67
N SER A 293 -2.14 16.24 -18.41
CA SER A 293 -1.20 17.01 -19.22
C SER A 293 -1.08 16.45 -20.64
N ASN A 294 -1.07 15.13 -20.79
CA ASN A 294 -1.04 14.46 -22.09
C ASN A 294 -2.35 14.60 -22.88
N GLN A 295 -3.50 14.80 -22.21
CA GLN A 295 -4.81 15.03 -22.83
C GLN A 295 -4.82 16.22 -23.80
N ALA A 296 -4.02 17.26 -23.52
CA ALA A 296 -3.91 18.45 -24.36
C ALA A 296 -3.34 18.16 -25.76
N SER A 297 -2.63 17.04 -25.95
CA SER A 297 -2.09 16.64 -27.26
C SER A 297 -3.13 16.07 -28.24
N TRP A 298 -4.33 15.71 -27.76
CA TRP A 298 -5.34 14.97 -28.54
C TRP A 298 -6.52 15.84 -29.02
N ALA A 299 -6.61 17.09 -28.56
CA ALA A 299 -7.70 17.98 -28.93
C ALA A 299 -7.34 18.78 -30.19
N TYR A 300 -8.27 18.82 -31.15
CA TYR A 300 -8.18 19.72 -32.31
C TYR A 300 -8.08 21.19 -31.86
N GLY A 301 -6.87 21.74 -31.86
CA GLY A 301 -6.56 23.15 -32.11
C GLY A 301 -7.25 24.22 -31.24
N LYS A 302 -7.79 23.90 -30.06
CA LYS A 302 -8.38 24.90 -29.14
C LYS A 302 -7.91 24.65 -27.71
N ASP A 303 -7.76 25.74 -26.97
CA ASP A 303 -6.99 25.89 -25.73
C ASP A 303 -7.44 24.98 -24.57
N VAL A 304 -7.07 23.68 -24.61
CA VAL A 304 -7.32 22.67 -23.56
C VAL A 304 -6.72 23.08 -22.20
N THR A 305 -5.74 23.98 -22.22
CA THR A 305 -4.96 24.39 -21.05
C THR A 305 -5.79 25.11 -19.99
N SER A 306 -6.84 25.84 -20.38
CA SER A 306 -7.69 26.58 -19.43
C SER A 306 -8.75 25.71 -18.77
N GLU A 307 -9.25 24.67 -19.45
CA GLU A 307 -10.32 23.80 -18.92
C GLU A 307 -9.76 22.79 -17.90
N ASN A 308 -8.57 22.24 -18.13
CA ASN A 308 -7.97 21.27 -17.21
C ASN A 308 -7.44 21.87 -15.90
N LYS A 309 -7.40 23.20 -15.78
CA LYS A 309 -6.86 23.88 -14.58
C LYS A 309 -7.60 23.48 -13.30
N GLU A 310 -8.93 23.42 -13.34
CA GLU A 310 -9.73 23.08 -12.15
C GLU A 310 -9.44 21.66 -11.65
N ASN A 311 -9.25 20.70 -12.58
CA ASN A 311 -8.87 19.33 -12.22
C ASN A 311 -7.46 19.29 -11.61
N VAL A 312 -6.51 20.03 -12.18
CA VAL A 312 -5.12 20.11 -11.67
C VAL A 312 -5.08 20.71 -10.27
N ASP A 313 -5.73 21.86 -10.08
CA ASP A 313 -5.80 22.56 -8.80
C ASP A 313 -6.48 21.67 -7.74
N HIS A 314 -7.52 20.92 -8.12
CA HIS A 314 -8.19 19.97 -7.23
C HIS A 314 -7.27 18.82 -6.78
N ILE A 315 -6.57 18.16 -7.71
CA ILE A 315 -5.65 17.06 -7.39
C ILE A 315 -4.53 17.53 -6.46
N GLN A 316 -3.93 18.68 -6.77
CA GLN A 316 -2.90 19.30 -5.92
C GLN A 316 -3.46 19.65 -4.53
N GLY A 317 -4.64 20.28 -4.48
CA GLY A 317 -5.29 20.64 -3.22
C GLY A 317 -5.57 19.44 -2.30
N VAL A 318 -6.01 18.30 -2.85
CA VAL A 318 -6.21 17.07 -2.07
C VAL A 318 -4.89 16.55 -1.50
N MET A 319 -3.82 16.51 -2.30
CA MET A 319 -2.50 16.08 -1.83
C MET A 319 -1.94 17.02 -0.74
N GLU A 320 -2.10 18.33 -0.92
CA GLU A 320 -1.68 19.34 0.04
C GLU A 320 -2.46 19.27 1.36
N ASP A 321 -3.79 19.10 1.30
CA ASP A 321 -4.61 18.95 2.51
C ASP A 321 -4.19 17.72 3.33
N MET A 322 -3.97 16.58 2.67
CA MET A 322 -3.52 15.36 3.35
C MET A 322 -2.11 15.52 3.95
N GLN A 323 -1.20 16.19 3.25
CA GLN A 323 0.14 16.51 3.77
C GLN A 323 0.05 17.44 4.99
N LEU A 324 -0.82 18.45 4.96
CA LEU A 324 -1.00 19.38 6.08
C LEU A 324 -1.65 18.68 7.29
N ARG A 325 -2.65 17.82 7.06
CA ARG A 325 -3.26 17.00 8.12
C ARG A 325 -2.25 16.07 8.77
N LYS A 326 -1.36 15.44 7.99
CA LYS A 326 -0.24 14.66 8.51
C LYS A 326 0.67 15.50 9.40
N GLN A 327 1.11 16.67 8.92
CA GLN A 327 1.99 17.55 9.69
C GLN A 327 1.37 17.94 11.04
N ARG A 328 0.08 18.29 11.06
CA ARG A 328 -0.65 18.57 12.32
C ARG A 328 -0.65 17.38 13.28
N CYS A 329 -0.77 16.15 12.76
CA CYS A 329 -0.66 14.96 13.59
C CYS A 329 0.76 14.80 14.15
N GLU A 330 1.79 14.99 13.32
CA GLU A 330 3.20 14.90 13.74
C GLU A 330 3.55 15.89 14.85
N ASP A 331 3.05 17.12 14.77
CA ASP A 331 3.25 18.14 15.83
C ASP A 331 2.71 17.67 17.20
N MET A 332 1.69 16.82 17.22
CA MET A 332 1.10 16.26 18.44
C MET A 332 1.77 14.95 18.88
N VAL A 333 2.35 14.20 17.94
CA VAL A 333 2.96 12.88 18.17
C VAL A 333 4.10 12.96 19.17
N ASP A 334 4.98 13.95 19.07
CA ASP A 334 6.15 14.03 19.94
C ASP A 334 5.75 14.23 21.40
N VAL A 335 4.76 15.10 21.64
CA VAL A 335 4.19 15.30 22.99
C VAL A 335 3.53 14.01 23.48
N ARG A 336 2.79 13.31 22.61
CA ARG A 336 2.13 12.05 22.95
C ARG A 336 3.14 10.96 23.31
N ARG A 337 4.17 10.79 22.48
CA ARG A 337 5.25 9.81 22.64
C ARG A 337 6.01 10.08 23.94
N LEU A 338 6.36 11.34 24.20
CA LEU A 338 7.04 11.74 25.43
C LEU A 338 6.20 11.38 26.68
N LYS A 339 4.90 11.68 26.67
CA LYS A 339 4.00 11.33 27.78
C LYS A 339 3.95 9.81 28.01
N MET A 340 3.82 9.02 26.95
CA MET A 340 3.81 7.55 27.05
C MET A 340 5.13 7.02 27.61
N LEU A 341 6.28 7.50 27.12
CA LEU A 341 7.60 7.11 27.62
C LEU A 341 7.82 7.48 29.09
N GLN A 342 7.41 8.69 29.48
CA GLN A 342 7.44 9.12 30.88
C GLN A 342 6.57 8.22 31.75
N MET A 343 5.43 7.76 31.25
CA MET A 343 4.55 6.86 32.00
C MET A 343 5.15 5.46 32.13
N VAL A 344 5.77 4.90 31.06
CA VAL A 344 6.54 3.65 31.16
C VAL A 344 7.66 3.78 32.19
N GLN A 345 8.41 4.89 32.16
CA GLN A 345 9.47 5.15 33.13
C GLN A 345 8.94 5.26 34.57
N LEU A 346 7.75 5.84 34.75
CA LEU A 346 7.11 5.93 36.07
C LEU A 346 6.85 4.53 36.65
N PHE A 347 6.27 3.62 35.87
CA PHE A 347 6.06 2.23 36.29
C PHE A 347 7.38 1.54 36.63
N LYS A 348 8.41 1.77 35.82
CA LYS A 348 9.72 1.16 36.05
C LYS A 348 10.37 1.67 37.34
N CYS A 349 10.31 2.97 37.61
CA CYS A 349 10.83 3.54 38.85
C CYS A 349 10.10 3.03 40.10
N GLU A 350 8.77 2.81 40.02
CA GLU A 350 8.00 2.22 41.12
C GLU A 350 8.39 0.76 41.39
N GLU A 351 8.55 -0.05 40.34
CA GLU A 351 9.01 -1.44 40.44
C GLU A 351 10.43 -1.50 41.03
N ASP A 352 11.36 -0.72 40.49
CA ASP A 352 12.76 -0.71 40.93
C ASP A 352 12.89 -0.19 42.37
N ALA A 353 12.03 0.75 42.80
CA ALA A 353 12.01 1.23 44.18
C ALA A 353 11.52 0.15 45.16
N ALA A 354 10.54 -0.67 44.75
CA ALA A 354 10.12 -1.82 45.53
C ALA A 354 11.25 -2.86 45.65
N GLN A 355 11.97 -3.12 44.55
CA GLN A 355 13.11 -4.03 44.55
C GLN A 355 14.25 -3.54 45.46
N ALA A 356 14.53 -2.24 45.49
CA ALA A 356 15.54 -1.67 46.40
C ALA A 356 15.18 -1.90 47.88
N ILE A 357 13.89 -1.89 48.22
CA ILE A 357 13.41 -2.21 49.57
C ILE A 357 13.68 -3.68 49.90
N GLU A 358 13.43 -4.59 48.96
CA GLU A 358 13.71 -6.02 49.14
C GLU A 358 15.21 -6.26 49.38
N TRP A 359 16.08 -5.69 48.53
CA TRP A 359 17.53 -5.80 48.72
C TRP A 359 17.99 -5.24 50.06
N LEU A 360 17.41 -4.13 50.53
CA LEU A 360 17.75 -3.58 51.83
C LEU A 360 17.30 -4.47 52.99
N ASN A 361 16.16 -5.15 52.86
CA ASN A 361 15.73 -6.17 53.82
C ASN A 361 16.67 -7.39 53.82
N GLU A 362 17.11 -7.85 52.66
CA GLU A 362 18.09 -8.94 52.54
C GLU A 362 19.42 -8.58 53.20
N LEU A 363 19.88 -7.34 53.03
CA LEU A 363 21.08 -6.83 53.71
C LEU A 363 20.88 -6.77 55.23
N LEU A 364 19.71 -6.33 55.70
CA LEU A 364 19.38 -6.34 57.13
C LEU A 364 19.36 -7.76 57.70
N ASP A 365 18.76 -8.70 57.00
CA ASP A 365 18.70 -10.11 57.38
C ASP A 365 20.10 -10.74 57.42
N ALA A 366 20.93 -10.47 56.40
CA ALA A 366 22.32 -10.91 56.35
C ALA A 366 23.15 -10.36 57.51
N LEU A 367 22.96 -9.07 57.85
CA LEU A 367 23.61 -8.43 58.99
C LEU A 367 23.26 -9.12 60.31
N LEU A 368 21.99 -9.45 60.53
CA LEU A 368 21.56 -10.11 61.75
C LEU A 368 22.04 -11.56 61.81
N LYS A 369 21.99 -12.31 60.71
CA LYS A 369 22.27 -13.76 60.72
C LYS A 369 23.74 -14.13 60.61
N THR A 370 24.52 -13.40 59.80
CA THR A 370 25.88 -13.82 59.42
C THR A 370 26.97 -13.01 60.11
N HIS A 371 26.65 -11.79 60.53
CA HIS A 371 27.59 -10.91 61.21
C HIS A 371 27.41 -10.97 62.73
N THR A 372 27.73 -12.13 63.31
CA THR A 372 27.63 -12.41 64.75
C THR A 372 28.99 -12.38 65.45
N ARG A 373 30.05 -12.82 64.74
CA ARG A 373 31.42 -12.90 65.28
C ARG A 373 32.01 -11.52 65.62
N LEU A 374 32.71 -11.46 66.75
CA LEU A 374 33.43 -10.27 67.25
C LEU A 374 34.96 -10.32 67.06
N GLY A 375 35.52 -11.46 66.65
CA GLY A 375 36.97 -11.67 66.52
C GLY A 375 37.60 -12.14 67.83
N ASP A 376 38.79 -12.72 67.72
CA ASP A 376 39.48 -13.38 68.85
C ASP A 376 40.60 -12.51 69.44
N ASP A 377 41.04 -11.48 68.69
CA ASP A 377 42.05 -10.51 69.10
C ASP A 377 41.76 -9.11 68.56
N ALA A 378 42.51 -8.11 69.04
CA ALA A 378 42.28 -6.72 68.67
C ALA A 378 42.49 -6.45 67.16
N GLN A 379 43.39 -7.20 66.50
CA GLN A 379 43.67 -7.03 65.08
C GLN A 379 42.52 -7.60 64.24
N GLU A 380 42.03 -8.80 64.57
CA GLU A 380 40.92 -9.44 63.89
C GLU A 380 39.62 -8.63 64.04
N THR A 381 39.31 -8.14 65.24
CA THR A 381 38.14 -7.28 65.46
C THR A 381 38.23 -5.99 64.64
N LYS A 382 39.41 -5.36 64.52
CA LYS A 382 39.60 -4.19 63.64
C LYS A 382 39.36 -4.52 62.16
N ILE A 383 39.77 -5.70 61.70
CA ILE A 383 39.48 -6.18 60.34
C ILE A 383 37.97 -6.38 60.15
N LEU A 384 37.27 -6.94 61.14
CA LEU A 384 35.82 -7.09 61.11
C LEU A 384 35.09 -5.74 61.08
N LEU A 385 35.57 -4.74 61.81
CA LEU A 385 35.05 -3.37 61.77
C LEU A 385 35.21 -2.76 60.37
N GLU A 386 36.37 -2.94 59.73
CA GLU A 386 36.62 -2.43 58.38
C GLU A 386 35.75 -3.13 57.32
N LYS A 387 35.57 -4.45 57.44
CA LYS A 387 34.60 -5.20 56.60
C LYS A 387 33.18 -4.71 56.80
N HIS A 388 32.79 -4.45 58.06
CA HIS A 388 31.47 -3.92 58.40
C HIS A 388 31.22 -2.54 57.78
N ARG A 389 32.20 -1.63 57.81
CA ARG A 389 32.08 -0.31 57.14
C ARG A 389 31.77 -0.45 55.66
N LYS A 390 32.52 -1.29 54.94
CA LYS A 390 32.26 -1.54 53.51
C LYS A 390 30.87 -2.13 53.25
N PHE A 391 30.38 -2.97 54.16
CA PHE A 391 29.02 -3.51 54.07
C PHE A 391 27.96 -2.43 54.27
N VAL A 392 28.16 -1.51 55.21
CA VAL A 392 27.29 -0.35 55.43
C VAL A 392 27.28 0.56 54.19
N ASP A 393 28.42 0.77 53.54
CA ASP A 393 28.51 1.57 52.31
C ASP A 393 27.65 0.99 51.18
N VAL A 394 27.59 -0.35 51.05
CA VAL A 394 26.70 -1.04 50.09
C VAL A 394 25.24 -0.78 50.43
N ALA A 395 24.84 -0.94 51.69
CA ALA A 395 23.46 -0.70 52.12
C ALA A 395 23.03 0.77 51.95
N GLN A 396 23.92 1.72 52.26
CA GLN A 396 23.71 3.15 52.04
C GLN A 396 23.47 3.43 50.56
N SER A 397 24.29 2.87 49.67
CA SER A 397 24.14 3.02 48.22
C SER A 397 22.81 2.47 47.72
N THR A 398 22.37 1.31 48.23
CA THR A 398 21.05 0.72 47.90
C THR A 398 19.90 1.61 48.38
N TYR A 399 19.99 2.16 49.60
CA TYR A 399 19.00 3.10 50.12
C TYR A 399 18.92 4.39 49.29
N ASP A 400 20.07 4.98 48.97
CA ASP A 400 20.14 6.19 48.16
C ASP A 400 19.62 5.98 46.74
N TYR A 401 19.88 4.80 46.14
CA TYR A 401 19.28 4.40 44.87
C TYR A 401 17.74 4.38 44.95
N GLY A 402 17.18 3.71 45.95
CA GLY A 402 15.72 3.70 46.19
C GLY A 402 15.13 5.10 46.36
N ARG A 403 15.83 6.00 47.07
CA ARG A 403 15.40 7.40 47.23
C ARG A 403 15.42 8.17 45.92
N GLN A 404 16.46 8.00 45.10
CA GLN A 404 16.57 8.66 43.80
C GLN A 404 15.44 8.21 42.85
N LEU A 405 15.10 6.92 42.84
CA LEU A 405 13.97 6.40 42.08
C LEU A 405 12.65 7.03 42.53
N LEU A 406 12.40 7.12 43.83
CA LEU A 406 11.19 7.75 44.37
C LEU A 406 11.13 9.25 44.06
N GLN A 407 12.28 9.94 44.05
CA GLN A 407 12.35 11.33 43.60
C GLN A 407 12.01 11.46 42.10
N ALA A 408 12.53 10.56 41.26
CA ALA A 408 12.18 10.51 39.85
C ALA A 408 10.68 10.27 39.63
N THR A 409 10.07 9.36 40.39
CA THR A 409 8.62 9.13 40.41
C THR A 409 7.84 10.41 40.70
N VAL A 410 8.26 11.23 41.69
CA VAL A 410 7.61 12.51 41.99
C VAL A 410 7.70 13.49 40.82
N VAL A 411 8.88 13.61 40.19
CA VAL A 411 9.08 14.50 39.03
C VAL A 411 8.23 14.04 37.84
N LEU A 412 8.17 12.73 37.57
CA LEU A 412 7.35 12.15 36.51
C LEU A 412 5.86 12.38 36.76
N CYS A 413 5.37 12.16 38.00
CA CYS A 413 3.98 12.44 38.35
C CYS A 413 3.62 13.92 38.17
N GLN A 414 4.52 14.85 38.48
CA GLN A 414 4.32 16.29 38.23
C GLN A 414 4.25 16.59 36.73
N SER A 415 5.19 16.07 35.94
CA SER A 415 5.22 16.23 34.47
C SER A 415 3.94 15.71 33.82
N LEU A 416 3.50 14.52 34.25
CA LEU A 416 2.31 13.84 33.73
C LEU A 416 1.00 14.36 34.34
N ARG A 417 1.06 15.23 35.35
CA ARG A 417 -0.10 15.70 36.14
C ARG A 417 -0.90 14.55 36.78
N CYS A 418 -0.23 13.47 37.15
CA CYS A 418 -0.83 12.32 37.83
C CYS A 418 -0.89 12.58 39.35
N THR A 419 -1.90 13.31 39.82
CA THR A 419 -2.02 13.69 41.24
C THR A 419 -2.50 12.57 42.16
N SER A 420 -3.11 11.51 41.61
CA SER A 420 -3.65 10.37 42.37
C SER A 420 -2.67 9.19 42.51
N ARG A 421 -1.56 9.18 41.76
CA ARG A 421 -0.57 8.10 41.74
C ARG A 421 0.61 8.50 42.60
N SER A 422 0.46 8.35 43.90
CA SER A 422 1.57 8.52 44.84
C SER A 422 2.05 7.14 45.28
N SER A 423 3.35 6.89 45.18
CA SER A 423 4.03 5.78 45.88
C SER A 423 4.07 6.02 47.39
N GLY A 424 3.00 6.59 47.96
CA GLY A 424 2.96 7.21 49.28
C GLY A 424 3.34 6.26 50.40
N GLU A 425 3.17 4.96 50.20
CA GLU A 425 3.63 3.93 51.14
C GLU A 425 5.05 3.42 50.88
N THR A 426 5.58 3.53 49.67
CA THR A 426 6.90 3.00 49.30
C THR A 426 8.02 3.77 50.00
N LEU A 427 7.93 5.10 50.05
CA LEU A 427 8.93 5.92 50.75
C LEU A 427 8.97 5.64 52.27
N PRO A 428 7.84 5.60 53.00
CA PRO A 428 7.82 5.15 54.40
C PRO A 428 8.40 3.75 54.60
N LYS A 429 8.10 2.78 53.72
CA LYS A 429 8.66 1.42 53.80
C LYS A 429 10.18 1.43 53.64
N LEU A 430 10.71 2.12 52.64
CA LEU A 430 12.14 2.28 52.43
C LEU A 430 12.83 2.92 53.65
N ASN A 431 12.26 4.01 54.18
CA ASN A 431 12.79 4.70 55.35
C ASN A 431 12.74 3.83 56.61
N ARG A 432 11.71 3.00 56.77
CA ARG A 432 11.59 2.07 57.90
C ARG A 432 12.72 1.04 57.88
N VAL A 433 12.91 0.35 56.77
CA VAL A 433 13.95 -0.69 56.64
C VAL A 433 15.33 -0.08 56.80
N TRP A 434 15.57 1.11 56.22
CA TRP A 434 16.82 1.84 56.41
C TRP A 434 17.07 2.20 57.88
N LYS A 435 16.04 2.63 58.60
CA LYS A 435 16.18 2.95 60.03
C LYS A 435 16.48 1.70 60.85
N GLN A 436 15.83 0.58 60.55
CA GLN A 436 16.13 -0.71 61.17
C GLN A 436 17.58 -1.14 60.89
N PHE A 437 18.02 -1.05 59.64
CA PHE A 437 19.41 -1.33 59.25
C PHE A 437 20.41 -0.45 59.99
N THR A 438 20.16 0.85 60.10
CA THR A 438 21.04 1.80 60.76
C THR A 438 21.19 1.47 62.26
N ILE A 439 20.07 1.22 62.96
CA ILE A 439 20.09 0.86 64.39
C ILE A 439 20.85 -0.46 64.61
N THR A 440 20.58 -1.48 63.79
CA THR A 440 21.29 -2.76 63.87
C THR A 440 22.77 -2.58 63.58
N SER A 441 23.14 -1.78 62.57
CA SER A 441 24.53 -1.49 62.24
C SER A 441 25.26 -0.78 63.38
N GLU A 442 24.65 0.23 63.99
CA GLU A 442 25.20 0.96 65.15
C GLU A 442 25.42 0.03 66.35
N GLU A 443 24.48 -0.89 66.61
CA GLU A 443 24.64 -1.89 67.66
C GLU A 443 25.83 -2.82 67.39
N ARG A 444 26.00 -3.28 66.15
CA ARG A 444 27.16 -4.09 65.77
C ARG A 444 28.48 -3.34 65.92
N VAL A 445 28.52 -2.07 65.48
CA VAL A 445 29.70 -1.21 65.64
C VAL A 445 30.05 -1.10 67.13
N THR A 446 29.07 -0.82 67.99
CA THR A 446 29.27 -0.72 69.44
C THR A 446 29.87 -2.00 70.01
N ARG A 447 29.32 -3.17 69.64
CA ARG A 447 29.86 -4.48 70.08
C ARG A 447 31.30 -4.71 69.61
N LEU A 448 31.61 -4.38 68.36
CA LEU A 448 32.96 -4.51 67.82
C LEU A 448 33.94 -3.53 68.47
N GLU A 449 33.56 -2.27 68.71
CA GLU A 449 34.41 -1.28 69.38
C GLU A 449 34.69 -1.66 70.84
N MET A 450 33.69 -2.15 71.57
CA MET A 450 33.87 -2.73 72.90
C MET A 450 34.82 -3.94 72.86
N ALA A 451 34.70 -4.82 71.87
CA ALA A 451 35.60 -5.95 71.69
C ALA A 451 37.04 -5.49 71.36
N VAL A 452 37.23 -4.46 70.52
CA VAL A 452 38.56 -3.88 70.27
C VAL A 452 39.17 -3.34 71.56
N ALA A 453 38.40 -2.58 72.36
CA ALA A 453 38.88 -2.01 73.61
C ALA A 453 39.26 -3.12 74.61
N PHE A 454 38.38 -4.12 74.77
CA PHE A 454 38.62 -5.29 75.61
C PHE A 454 39.89 -6.05 75.20
N HIS A 455 40.00 -6.43 73.92
CA HIS A 455 41.15 -7.19 73.43
C HIS A 455 42.44 -6.39 73.49
N SER A 456 42.43 -5.11 73.11
CA SER A 456 43.63 -4.26 73.13
C SER A 456 44.16 -4.07 74.55
N ASN A 457 43.28 -3.87 75.53
CA ASN A 457 43.69 -3.68 76.92
C ASN A 457 44.10 -4.99 77.58
N ALA A 458 43.38 -6.10 77.31
CA ALA A 458 43.78 -7.42 77.78
C ALA A 458 45.13 -7.86 77.20
N GLU A 459 45.39 -7.61 75.91
CA GLU A 459 46.66 -7.95 75.27
C GLU A 459 47.84 -7.18 75.87
N LYS A 460 47.69 -5.87 76.12
CA LYS A 460 48.74 -5.06 76.79
C LYS A 460 49.16 -5.68 78.12
N VAL A 461 48.18 -5.94 78.99
CA VAL A 461 48.41 -6.45 80.34
C VAL A 461 48.92 -7.91 80.36
N LEU A 462 48.57 -8.70 79.33
CA LEU A 462 49.05 -10.08 79.19
C LEU A 462 50.44 -10.18 78.53
N GLN A 463 50.84 -9.20 77.71
CA GLN A 463 52.14 -9.16 77.02
C GLN A 463 53.23 -8.38 77.79
N GLU A 464 52.85 -7.47 78.69
CA GLU A 464 53.80 -6.74 79.53
C GLU A 464 54.52 -7.71 80.49
N CYS A 465 55.81 -7.93 80.21
CA CYS A 465 56.74 -8.75 81.01
C CYS A 465 57.02 -8.02 82.34
N PRO A 466 57.08 -8.72 83.49
CA PRO A 466 57.41 -8.08 84.76
C PRO A 466 58.92 -7.78 84.78
N ASP A 467 59.35 -6.73 84.10
CA ASP A 467 60.65 -6.14 84.40
C ASP A 467 60.51 -5.34 85.69
N GLU A 468 61.28 -5.78 86.68
CA GLU A 468 61.45 -5.18 87.98
C GLU A 468 61.89 -3.72 87.83
N SER A 469 60.95 -2.78 87.83
CA SER A 469 61.03 -1.50 88.55
C SER A 469 59.83 -0.63 88.15
N GLU A 470 59.03 -0.29 89.15
CA GLU A 470 58.04 0.78 89.14
C GLU A 470 56.98 0.74 88.02
N SER A 471 55.96 -0.08 88.24
CA SER A 471 54.62 0.31 87.83
C SER A 471 53.64 -0.23 88.85
N ILE A 472 53.03 0.68 89.60
CA ILE A 472 51.72 0.46 90.20
C ILE A 472 50.83 0.14 88.99
N TYR A 473 50.70 -1.14 88.66
CA TYR A 473 49.56 -1.56 87.86
C TYR A 473 48.36 -1.21 88.72
N ASP A 474 47.63 -0.16 88.34
CA ASP A 474 46.41 0.17 89.03
C ASP A 474 45.55 -1.09 89.00
N GLN A 475 45.27 -1.67 90.16
CA GLN A 475 44.31 -2.78 90.27
C GLN A 475 43.00 -2.42 89.57
N GLU A 476 42.70 -1.12 89.53
CA GLU A 476 41.64 -0.47 88.77
C GLU A 476 41.69 -0.78 87.26
N GLN A 477 42.87 -0.90 86.62
CA GLN A 477 42.98 -1.23 85.19
C GLN A 477 42.57 -2.68 84.88
N PHE A 478 42.93 -3.63 85.74
CA PHE A 478 42.48 -5.02 85.62
C PHE A 478 40.97 -5.13 85.85
N ASP A 479 40.46 -4.41 86.87
CA ASP A 479 39.04 -4.36 87.19
C ASP A 479 38.23 -3.68 86.07
N GLU A 480 38.79 -2.68 85.41
CA GLU A 480 38.20 -2.03 84.23
C GLU A 480 38.15 -3.00 83.03
N ILE A 481 39.21 -3.75 82.74
CA ILE A 481 39.21 -4.76 81.67
C ILE A 481 38.16 -5.85 81.93
N GLU A 482 38.08 -6.34 83.17
CA GLU A 482 37.07 -7.31 83.57
C GLU A 482 35.65 -6.74 83.45
N ALA A 483 35.44 -5.48 83.87
CA ALA A 483 34.16 -4.80 83.75
C ALA A 483 33.73 -4.60 82.29
N VAL A 484 34.64 -4.19 81.41
CA VAL A 484 34.38 -4.06 79.96
C VAL A 484 34.06 -5.42 79.35
N GLY A 485 34.80 -6.46 79.72
CA GLY A 485 34.53 -7.84 79.27
C GLY A 485 33.17 -8.37 79.71
N LYS A 486 32.77 -8.15 80.97
CA LYS A 486 31.43 -8.50 81.48
C LYS A 486 30.34 -7.70 80.79
N SER A 487 30.53 -6.39 80.60
CA SER A 487 29.58 -5.54 79.90
C SER A 487 29.39 -5.97 78.44
N LEU A 488 30.47 -6.40 77.76
CA LEU A 488 30.39 -6.94 76.41
C LEU A 488 29.60 -8.26 76.36
N LEU A 489 29.79 -9.15 77.33
CA LEU A 489 29.00 -10.40 77.47
C LEU A 489 27.52 -10.12 77.68
N ASP A 490 27.19 -9.17 78.56
CA ASP A 490 25.79 -8.76 78.79
C ASP A 490 25.19 -8.23 77.48
N ARG A 491 25.91 -7.34 76.79
CA ARG A 491 25.44 -6.72 75.54
C ARG A 491 25.23 -7.72 74.41
N LEU A 492 25.99 -8.81 74.36
CA LEU A 492 25.78 -9.88 73.38
C LEU A 492 24.38 -10.51 73.47
N THR A 493 23.78 -10.50 74.67
CA THR A 493 22.44 -11.09 74.92
C THR A 493 21.30 -10.10 74.75
N VAL A 494 21.59 -8.80 74.62
CA VAL A 494 20.58 -7.75 74.46
C VAL A 494 20.08 -7.73 73.01
N PRO A 495 18.75 -7.70 72.77
CA PRO A 495 18.19 -7.54 71.44
C PRO A 495 18.42 -6.13 70.89
N VAL A 496 18.44 -6.01 69.57
CA VAL A 496 18.22 -4.74 68.88
C VAL A 496 16.73 -4.42 68.93
N VAL A 497 16.37 -3.27 69.50
CA VAL A 497 14.97 -2.82 69.59
C VAL A 497 14.71 -1.74 68.55
N TYR A 498 13.75 -1.97 67.66
CA TYR A 498 13.37 -1.02 66.63
C TYR A 498 12.30 -0.02 67.11
N PRO A 499 12.09 1.12 66.41
CA PRO A 499 11.13 2.15 66.83
C PRO A 499 9.66 1.69 66.89
N ASP A 500 9.35 0.58 66.23
CA ASP A 500 8.03 -0.07 66.27
C ASP A 500 7.87 -1.05 67.44
N GLY A 501 8.89 -1.17 68.30
CA GLY A 501 8.94 -2.08 69.44
C GLY A 501 9.31 -3.53 69.08
N THR A 502 9.64 -3.82 67.82
CA THR A 502 10.07 -5.17 67.44
C THR A 502 11.52 -5.40 67.84
N GLU A 503 11.78 -6.61 68.34
CA GLU A 503 13.10 -7.03 68.82
C GLU A 503 13.74 -8.00 67.83
N GLN A 504 15.03 -7.81 67.54
CA GLN A 504 15.83 -8.70 66.72
C GLN A 504 17.13 -9.06 67.41
N PHE A 505 17.62 -10.28 67.20
CA PHE A 505 18.87 -10.75 67.77
C PHE A 505 19.91 -10.95 66.68
N PHE A 506 21.17 -10.68 67.02
CA PHE A 506 22.31 -11.09 66.20
C PHE A 506 22.51 -12.60 66.35
N GLY A 507 22.20 -13.34 65.29
CA GLY A 507 22.30 -14.79 65.25
C GLY A 507 21.40 -15.50 66.25
N SER A 508 21.54 -16.81 66.29
CA SER A 508 21.03 -17.64 67.37
C SER A 508 21.94 -17.54 68.61
N PRO A 509 21.45 -17.92 69.81
CA PRO A 509 22.31 -18.07 70.99
C PRO A 509 23.52 -18.98 70.74
N SER A 510 23.39 -19.97 69.86
CA SER A 510 24.50 -20.86 69.47
C SER A 510 25.56 -20.13 68.66
N ASP A 511 25.17 -19.21 67.77
CA ASP A 511 26.11 -18.46 66.93
C ASP A 511 26.95 -17.47 67.75
N MET A 512 26.38 -16.95 68.84
CA MET A 512 27.05 -16.04 69.77
C MET A 512 27.88 -16.76 70.83
N ALA A 513 27.64 -18.06 71.04
CA ALA A 513 28.25 -18.83 72.13
C ALA A 513 29.78 -18.85 72.05
N SER A 514 30.33 -19.02 70.84
CA SER A 514 31.79 -19.06 70.61
C SER A 514 32.47 -17.74 70.98
N SER A 515 31.95 -16.59 70.50
CA SER A 515 32.50 -15.29 70.87
C SER A 515 32.34 -15.00 72.37
N ALA A 516 31.22 -15.39 72.97
CA ALA A 516 31.01 -15.24 74.41
C ALA A 516 31.95 -16.14 75.25
N GLU A 517 32.23 -17.36 74.80
CA GLU A 517 33.19 -18.27 75.44
C GLU A 517 34.61 -17.71 75.38
N HIS A 518 35.03 -17.24 74.21
CA HIS A 518 36.35 -16.62 74.04
C HIS A 518 36.55 -15.40 74.93
N ILE A 519 35.54 -14.52 75.05
CA ILE A 519 35.58 -13.38 75.98
C ILE A 519 35.70 -13.87 77.42
N ARG A 520 34.93 -14.88 77.85
CA ARG A 520 35.02 -15.46 79.20
C ARG A 520 36.40 -16.05 79.49
N GLU A 521 37.00 -16.74 78.54
CA GLU A 521 38.35 -17.30 78.67
C GLU A 521 39.40 -16.21 78.81
N LYS A 522 39.34 -15.17 77.98
CA LYS A 522 40.29 -14.04 78.04
C LYS A 522 40.14 -13.24 79.35
N ILE A 523 38.91 -13.06 79.87
CA ILE A 523 38.69 -12.50 81.21
C ILE A 523 39.40 -13.35 82.28
N LYS A 524 39.22 -14.68 82.26
CA LYS A 524 39.89 -15.58 83.22
C LYS A 524 41.42 -15.43 83.17
N LEU A 525 42.01 -15.30 81.98
CA LEU A 525 43.45 -15.08 81.83
C LEU A 525 43.89 -13.75 82.45
N VAL A 526 43.13 -12.67 82.25
CA VAL A 526 43.40 -11.36 82.86
C VAL A 526 43.30 -11.43 84.39
N CYS A 527 42.27 -12.10 84.94
CA CYS A 527 42.13 -12.29 86.39
C CYS A 527 43.28 -13.13 86.97
N LEU A 528 43.70 -14.19 86.28
CA LEU A 528 44.84 -15.02 86.70
C LEU A 528 46.14 -14.21 86.72
N ARG A 529 46.36 -13.37 85.70
CA ARG A 529 47.50 -12.44 85.64
C ARG A 529 47.46 -11.42 86.78
N LYS A 530 46.28 -10.87 87.12
CA LYS A 530 46.08 -9.99 88.28
C LYS A 530 46.52 -10.69 89.57
N GLN A 531 46.09 -11.93 89.78
CA GLN A 531 46.45 -12.72 90.98
C GLN A 531 47.95 -12.96 91.07
N GLN A 532 48.60 -13.34 89.97
CA GLN A 532 50.06 -13.55 89.91
C GLN A 532 50.86 -12.30 90.26
N LEU A 533 50.39 -11.11 89.87
CA LEU A 533 51.06 -9.83 90.19
C LEU A 533 50.75 -9.31 91.61
N THR A 534 49.66 -9.77 92.23
CA THR A 534 49.24 -9.35 93.58
C THR A 534 49.86 -10.24 94.70
N GLN A 535 50.36 -11.43 94.36
CA GLN A 535 51.09 -12.33 95.27
C GLN A 535 52.39 -12.84 94.62
N PRO A 536 53.55 -12.21 94.85
CA PRO A 536 54.81 -12.65 94.24
C PRO A 536 55.41 -13.93 94.84
N ASP A 537 54.99 -14.40 96.02
CA ASP A 537 55.65 -15.51 96.72
C ASP A 537 54.69 -16.58 97.25
N ALA A 538 54.66 -17.73 96.56
CA ALA A 538 54.23 -19.01 97.15
C ALA A 538 54.83 -20.25 96.45
N CYS A 539 55.97 -20.14 95.75
CA CYS A 539 56.61 -21.33 95.17
C CYS A 539 58.13 -21.19 94.99
N THR A 540 58.87 -20.97 96.08
CA THR A 540 60.29 -21.37 96.17
C THR A 540 60.67 -21.64 97.63
N THR A 541 60.45 -22.89 98.06
CA THR A 541 61.13 -23.67 99.11
C THR A 541 60.27 -24.95 99.21
N GLU A 542 60.72 -26.14 98.87
CA GLU A 542 61.76 -26.91 99.54
C GLU A 542 62.46 -27.88 98.56
N THR A 543 63.71 -28.19 98.90
CA THR A 543 64.63 -29.18 98.31
C THR A 543 64.11 -30.60 98.25
#